data_AF-A0A6I7QFE1-F1
#
_entry.id   AF-A0A6I7QFE1-F1
#
_cell.length_a   1.000
_cell.length_b   1.000
_cell.length_c   1.000
_cell.angle_alpha   90.00
_cell.angle_beta   90.00
_cell.angle_gamma   90.00
#
_symmetry.space_group_name_H-M   'P 1'
#
loop_
_entity.id
_entity.type
_entity.pdbx_description
1 polymer ?
#
loop_
_entity_poly.entity_id
_entity_poly.type
_entity_poly.pdbx_seq_one_letter_code
_entity_poly.pdbx_strand_id
1 'polypeptide(L)'
;MNVKHTENEILTDFILDYSDHVLTPAEERSLRDLMAMCDDTRKFALSGRATVSLLKKLPEIRAKEGFEQRMAAAFALELEDETRQANIKNCKNKELIN
;
A
#
# COMPACT_ATOMS: atom_id res chain seq x y z
N MET A 1 -13.09 2.24 -12.53
CA MET A 1 -13.61 1.71 -11.25
C MET A 1 -13.62 2.88 -10.27
N ASN A 2 -14.78 3.28 -9.74
CA ASN A 2 -14.86 4.29 -8.68
C ASN A 2 -14.62 3.58 -7.34
N VAL A 3 -13.38 3.60 -6.86
CA VAL A 3 -13.04 3.11 -5.53
C VAL A 3 -13.59 4.13 -4.53
N LYS A 4 -14.59 3.73 -3.74
CA LYS A 4 -15.06 4.54 -2.62
C LYS A 4 -14.08 4.36 -1.48
N HIS A 5 -13.15 5.30 -1.33
CA HIS A 5 -12.25 5.32 -0.19
C HIS A 5 -13.02 5.66 1.09
N THR A 6 -12.76 4.92 2.15
CA THR A 6 -13.18 5.34 3.50
C THR A 6 -12.35 6.57 3.93
N GLU A 7 -12.87 7.44 4.79
CA GLU A 7 -12.15 8.68 5.19
C GLU A 7 -10.74 8.41 5.75
N ASN A 8 -10.55 7.25 6.40
CA ASN A 8 -9.25 6.80 6.88
C ASN A 8 -8.26 6.44 5.75
N GLU A 9 -8.75 5.89 4.63
CA GLU A 9 -7.91 5.59 3.47
C GLU A 9 -7.41 6.88 2.81
N ILE A 10 -8.27 7.89 2.69
CA ILE A 10 -7.89 9.18 2.08
C ILE A 10 -6.76 9.83 2.88
N LEU A 11 -6.89 9.89 4.21
CA LEU A 11 -5.84 10.48 5.04
C LEU A 11 -4.55 9.65 5.02
N THR A 12 -4.67 8.33 4.96
CA THR A 12 -3.52 7.42 4.88
C THR A 12 -2.76 7.64 3.57
N ASP A 13 -3.44 7.61 2.44
CA ASP A 13 -2.85 7.85 1.12
C ASP A 13 -2.19 9.23 1.06
N PHE A 14 -2.86 10.25 1.62
CA PHE A 14 -2.34 11.61 1.67
C PHE A 14 -1.05 11.74 2.52
N ILE A 15 -0.94 10.97 3.60
CA ILE A 15 0.28 10.89 4.44
C ILE A 15 1.40 10.14 3.71
N LEU A 16 1.07 9.08 2.96
CA LEU A 16 2.04 8.32 2.17
C LEU A 16 2.59 9.19 1.05
N ASP A 17 1.73 9.89 0.31
CA ASP A 17 2.12 10.80 -0.76
C ASP A 17 3.03 11.94 -0.26
N TYR A 18 2.77 12.45 0.95
CA TYR A 18 3.65 13.42 1.60
C TYR A 18 5.03 12.84 1.93
N SER A 19 5.07 11.58 2.36
CA SER A 19 6.32 10.88 2.70
C SER A 19 7.17 10.62 1.46
N ASP A 20 6.54 10.39 0.32
CA ASP A 20 7.16 10.12 -0.98
C ASP A 20 7.49 11.39 -1.79
N HIS A 21 7.14 12.58 -1.29
CA HIS A 21 7.35 13.87 -1.97
C HIS A 21 6.61 14.01 -3.30
N VAL A 22 5.42 13.44 -3.40
CA VAL A 22 4.59 13.49 -4.62
C VAL A 22 3.39 14.45 -4.52
N LEU A 23 3.13 15.02 -3.34
CA LEU A 23 2.09 16.03 -3.16
C LEU A 23 2.37 17.31 -3.97
N THR A 24 1.30 17.88 -4.51
CA THR A 24 1.33 19.23 -5.09
C THR A 24 1.53 20.29 -4.00
N PRO A 25 1.98 21.51 -4.35
CA PRO A 25 2.17 22.59 -3.37
C PRO A 25 0.88 22.98 -2.61
N ALA A 26 -0.29 22.81 -3.24
CA ALA A 26 -1.58 23.07 -2.60
C ALA A 26 -1.90 22.01 -1.55
N GLU A 27 -1.68 20.73 -1.88
CA GLU A 27 -1.89 19.60 -0.99
C GLU A 27 -0.93 19.63 0.20
N GLU A 28 0.35 19.93 -0.03
CA GLU A 28 1.31 20.09 1.07
C GLU A 28 0.87 21.18 2.05
N ARG A 29 0.29 22.28 1.55
CA ARG A 29 -0.21 23.36 2.42
C ARG A 29 -1.38 22.88 3.26
N SER A 30 -2.36 22.23 2.64
CA SER A 30 -3.52 21.65 3.34
C SER A 30 -3.09 20.63 4.39
N LEU A 31 -2.09 19.78 4.08
CA LEU A 31 -1.57 18.82 5.04
C LEU A 31 -0.85 19.50 6.20
N ARG A 32 -0.06 20.56 5.95
CA ARG A 32 0.59 21.31 7.04
C ARG A 32 -0.42 21.94 7.98
N ASP A 33 -1.51 22.48 7.45
CA ASP A 33 -2.60 23.02 8.26
C ASP A 33 -3.23 21.92 9.11
N LEU A 34 -3.47 20.73 8.53
CA LEU A 34 -3.97 19.57 9.26
C LEU A 34 -3.00 19.07 10.35
N MET A 35 -1.70 19.04 10.07
CA MET A 35 -0.64 18.69 11.03
C MET A 35 -0.51 19.71 12.17
N ALA A 36 -0.90 20.97 11.94
CA ALA A 36 -0.95 21.99 12.99
C ALA A 36 -2.16 21.78 13.92
N MET A 37 -3.23 21.17 13.42
CA MET A 37 -4.47 20.91 14.18
C MET A 37 -4.49 19.53 14.85
N CYS A 38 -3.80 18.54 14.30
CA CYS A 38 -3.79 17.16 14.78
C CYS A 38 -2.38 16.63 15.02
N ASP A 39 -2.04 16.40 16.28
CA ASP A 39 -0.74 15.89 16.71
C ASP A 39 -0.44 14.47 16.18
N ASP A 40 -1.47 13.62 16.09
CA ASP A 40 -1.33 12.25 15.58
C ASP A 40 -0.99 12.27 14.08
N THR A 41 -1.73 13.03 13.27
CA THR A 41 -1.42 13.22 11.84
C THR A 41 0.00 13.74 11.65
N ARG A 42 0.41 14.73 12.45
CA ARG A 42 1.78 15.26 12.42
C ARG A 42 2.81 14.17 12.71
N LYS A 43 2.58 13.35 13.75
CA LYS A 43 3.48 12.28 14.14
C LYS A 43 3.61 11.23 13.02
N PHE A 44 2.50 10.79 12.44
CA PHE A 44 2.50 9.81 11.36
C PHE A 44 3.19 10.34 10.09
N ALA A 45 2.87 11.55 9.66
CA ALA A 45 3.49 12.18 8.49
C ALA A 45 5.01 12.35 8.63
N LEU A 46 5.48 12.77 9.80
CA LEU A 46 6.92 12.88 10.06
C LEU A 46 7.61 11.50 10.14
N SER A 47 6.92 10.51 10.70
CA SER A 47 7.45 9.14 10.80
C SER A 47 7.57 8.48 9.42
N GLY A 48 6.57 8.64 8.55
CA GLY A 48 6.64 8.16 7.16
C GLY A 48 7.82 8.75 6.41
N ARG A 49 8.01 10.06 6.48
CA ARG A 49 9.15 10.75 5.86
C ARG A 49 10.51 10.27 6.41
N ALA A 50 10.59 10.03 7.72
CA ALA A 50 11.80 9.49 8.34
C ALA A 50 12.09 8.07 7.85
N THR A 51 11.08 7.22 7.74
CA THR A 51 11.21 5.85 7.20
C THR A 51 11.75 5.85 5.79
N VAL A 52 11.21 6.68 4.87
CA VAL A 52 11.72 6.77 3.49
C VAL A 52 13.20 7.17 3.47
N SER A 53 13.61 8.11 4.32
CA SER A 53 15.02 8.50 4.46
C SER A 53 15.91 7.37 4.99
N LEU A 54 15.41 6.57 5.92
CA LEU A 54 16.12 5.40 6.46
C LEU A 54 16.22 4.26 5.45
N LEU A 55 15.16 3.99 4.69
CA LEU A 55 15.15 2.98 3.63
C LEU A 55 16.18 3.32 2.53
N LYS A 56 16.34 4.60 2.18
CA LYS A 56 17.36 5.06 1.23
C LYS A 56 18.81 4.86 1.71
N LYS A 57 19.03 4.63 3.01
CA LYS A 57 20.35 4.36 3.59
C LYS A 57 20.67 2.87 3.68
N LEU A 58 19.71 2.00 3.37
CA LEU A 58 19.97 0.57 3.35
C LEU A 58 21.03 0.25 2.29
N PRO A 59 21.98 -0.65 2.60
CA PRO A 59 22.98 -1.03 1.63
C PRO A 59 22.30 -1.65 0.41
N GLU A 60 22.74 -1.26 -0.79
CA GLU A 60 22.30 -1.91 -2.02
C GLU A 60 22.81 -3.35 -2.03
N ILE A 61 21.95 -4.29 -1.65
CA ILE A 61 22.22 -5.71 -1.76
C ILE A 61 21.74 -6.15 -3.14
N ARG A 62 22.67 -6.60 -3.98
CA ARG A 62 22.29 -7.21 -5.26
C ARG A 62 21.56 -8.52 -5.00
N ALA A 63 20.40 -8.67 -5.62
CA ALA A 63 19.68 -9.93 -5.60
C ALA A 63 20.54 -11.03 -6.24
N LYS A 64 20.43 -12.26 -5.73
CA LYS A 64 21.06 -13.43 -6.37
C LYS A 64 20.50 -13.60 -7.77
N GLU A 65 21.33 -14.07 -8.70
CA GLU A 65 20.89 -14.44 -10.04
C GLU A 65 19.66 -15.36 -9.98
N GLY A 66 18.70 -15.13 -10.87
CA GLY A 66 17.46 -15.88 -10.90
C GLY A 66 16.40 -15.45 -9.87
N PHE A 67 16.65 -14.41 -9.06
CA PHE A 67 15.72 -13.99 -8.00
C PHE A 67 14.35 -13.58 -8.54
N GLU A 68 14.31 -12.77 -9.59
CA GLU A 68 13.07 -12.33 -10.22
C GLU A 68 12.26 -13.52 -10.76
N GLN A 69 12.91 -14.51 -11.36
CA GLN A 69 12.27 -15.72 -11.87
C GLN A 69 11.68 -16.56 -10.73
N ARG A 70 12.41 -16.73 -9.62
CA ARG A 70 11.91 -17.45 -8.44
C ARG A 70 10.74 -16.73 -7.79
N MET A 71 10.81 -15.40 -7.71
CA MET A 71 9.74 -14.57 -7.16
C MET A 71 8.49 -14.62 -8.06
N ALA A 72 8.65 -14.50 -9.38
CA ALA A 72 7.54 -14.61 -10.33
C ALA A 72 6.87 -15.99 -10.27
N ALA A 73 7.65 -17.07 -10.17
CA ALA A 73 7.11 -18.41 -10.00
C ALA A 73 6.33 -18.57 -8.69
N ALA A 74 6.83 -18.01 -7.59
CA ALA A 74 6.12 -18.03 -6.31
C ALA A 74 4.79 -17.28 -6.38
N PHE A 75 4.77 -16.09 -6.98
CA PHE A 75 3.53 -15.32 -7.16
C PHE A 75 2.53 -16.01 -8.09
N ALA A 76 2.98 -16.67 -9.15
CA ALA A 76 2.10 -17.44 -10.03
C ALA A 76 1.38 -18.57 -9.26
N LEU A 77 2.12 -19.30 -8.40
CA LEU A 77 1.55 -20.36 -7.57
C LEU A 77 0.54 -19.82 -6.55
N GLU A 78 0.82 -18.68 -5.94
CA GLU A 78 -0.09 -18.02 -5.00
C GLU A 78 -1.38 -17.59 -5.71
N LEU A 79 -1.27 -16.99 -6.90
CA LEU A 79 -2.41 -16.56 -7.70
C LEU A 79 -3.29 -17.73 -8.14
N GLU A 80 -2.68 -18.87 -8.49
CA GLU A 80 -3.40 -20.11 -8.80
C GLU A 80 -4.17 -20.65 -7.58
N ASP A 81 -3.58 -20.57 -6.39
CA ASP A 81 -4.23 -21.02 -5.16
C ASP A 81 -5.41 -20.09 -4.79
N GLU A 82 -5.23 -18.78 -4.87
CA GLU A 82 -6.30 -17.80 -4.68
C GLU A 82 -7.46 -18.02 -5.66
N THR A 83 -7.14 -18.24 -6.93
CA THR A 83 -8.14 -18.51 -7.98
C THR A 83 -8.90 -19.81 -7.69
N ARG A 84 -8.20 -20.84 -7.23
CA ARG A 84 -8.80 -22.12 -6.85
C ARG A 84 -9.75 -21.96 -5.66
N GLN A 85 -9.32 -21.26 -4.61
CA GLN A 85 -10.14 -20.99 -3.43
C GLN A 85 -11.39 -20.17 -3.79
N ALA A 86 -11.24 -19.15 -4.63
CA ALA A 86 -12.36 -18.34 -5.12
C ALA A 86 -13.37 -19.19 -5.92
N ASN A 87 -12.89 -20.08 -6.79
CA ASN A 87 -13.75 -20.98 -7.55
C ASN A 87 -14.51 -21.97 -6.64
N ILE A 88 -13.85 -22.55 -5.63
CA ILE A 88 -14.50 -23.44 -4.65
C ILE A 88 -15.60 -22.69 -3.89
N LYS A 89 -15.33 -21.45 -3.45
CA LYS A 89 -16.32 -20.61 -2.76
C LYS A 89 -17.52 -20.29 -3.66
N ASN A 90 -17.28 -19.98 -4.94
CA ASN A 90 -18.33 -19.70 -5.91
C ASN A 90 -19.17 -20.95 -6.26
N CYS A 91 -18.57 -22.14 -6.33
CA CYS A 91 -19.31 -23.38 -6.54
C CYS A 91 -20.20 -23.74 -5.34
N LYS A 92 -19.69 -23.63 -4.10
CA LYS A 92 -20.50 -23.87 -2.88
C LYS A 92 -21.69 -22.92 -2.75
N ASN A 93 -21.55 -21.67 -3.18
CA ASN A 93 -22.66 -20.71 -3.20
C ASN A 93 -23.74 -21.06 -4.23
N LYS A 94 -23.39 -21.71 -5.35
CA LYS A 94 -24.37 -22.14 -6.36
C LYS A 94 -25.17 -23.38 -5.93
N GLU A 95 -24.58 -24.26 -5.13
CA GLU A 95 -25.27 -25.45 -4.58
C GLU A 95 -26.28 -25.10 -3.48
N LEU A 96 -26.15 -23.94 -2.81
CA LEU A 96 -27.08 -23.47 -1.78
C LEU A 96 -28.31 -22.72 -2.32
N ILE A 97 -28.35 -22.44 -3.63
CA ILE A 97 -29.41 -21.67 -4.29
C ILE A 97 -30.33 -22.59 -5.14
N ASN A 98 -30.00 -23.88 -5.24
CA ASN A 98 -30.85 -24.93 -5.83
C ASN A 98 -31.45 -25.82 -4.75
#